data_AF-A0A960K5T0-F1
#
_entry.id   AF-A0A960K5T0-F1
#
_cell.length_a   1.000
_cell.length_b   1.000
_cell.length_c   1.000
_cell.angle_alpha   90.00
_cell.angle_beta   90.00
_cell.angle_gamma   90.00
#
_symmetry.space_group_name_H-M   'P 1'
#
loop_
_entity.id
_entity.type
_entity.pdbx_description
1 polymer ?
#
loop_
_entity_poly.entity_id
_entity_poly.type
_entity_poly.pdbx_seq_one_letter_code
_entity_poly.pdbx_strand_id
1 'polypeptide(L)'
;DGEMQADTAIEEAILKESFPWCHLSGPANVLIFPELQSANIAYKLIWRLAGAEAVGPVLLGMRKPVHVLERGVEVSDIVNMAAICVVDAQELESALS
;
A
#
# COMPACT_ATOMS: atom_id res chain seq x y z
N ASP A 1 3.60 -4.12 -13.83
CA ASP A 1 3.00 -5.10 -14.75
C ASP A 1 1.54 -5.28 -14.40
N GLY A 2 0.74 -5.89 -15.26
CA GLY A 2 -0.70 -6.10 -15.08
C GLY A 2 -1.40 -6.23 -16.44
N GLU A 3 -2.68 -6.57 -16.57
CA GLU A 3 -3.69 -7.03 -15.61
C GLU A 3 -3.40 -8.45 -15.13
N MET A 4 -3.59 -8.75 -13.84
CA MET A 4 -3.35 -10.09 -13.29
C MET A 4 -4.19 -10.38 -12.05
N GLN A 5 -4.40 -11.66 -11.77
CA GLN A 5 -5.04 -12.11 -10.54
C GLN A 5 -4.08 -11.95 -9.34
N ALA A 6 -4.64 -11.82 -8.14
CA ALA A 6 -3.84 -11.55 -6.93
C ALA A 6 -2.87 -12.69 -6.58
N ASP A 7 -3.29 -13.94 -6.78
CA ASP A 7 -2.45 -15.13 -6.60
C ASP A 7 -1.28 -15.15 -7.59
N THR A 8 -1.53 -14.84 -8.86
CA THR A 8 -0.48 -14.68 -9.88
C THR A 8 0.51 -13.59 -9.48
N ALA A 9 0.02 -12.47 -8.93
CA ALA A 9 0.89 -11.35 -8.54
C ALA A 9 1.82 -11.71 -7.38
N ILE A 10 1.37 -12.50 -6.40
CA ILE A 10 2.12 -12.75 -5.15
C ILE A 10 2.84 -14.11 -5.12
N GLU A 11 2.46 -15.05 -5.98
CA GLU A 11 3.11 -16.36 -6.07
C GLU A 11 4.05 -16.42 -7.28
N GLU A 12 5.35 -16.42 -7.02
CA GLU A 12 6.38 -16.38 -8.06
C GLU A 12 6.30 -17.54 -9.05
N ALA A 13 5.89 -18.73 -8.58
CA ALA A 13 5.71 -19.90 -9.42
C ALA A 13 4.61 -19.68 -10.48
N ILE A 14 3.44 -19.20 -10.05
CA ILE A 14 2.32 -18.87 -10.94
C ILE A 14 2.70 -17.71 -11.87
N LEU A 15 3.38 -16.69 -11.35
CA LEU A 15 3.84 -15.55 -12.14
C LEU A 15 4.74 -15.99 -13.30
N LYS A 16 5.75 -16.82 -13.03
CA LYS A 16 6.70 -17.30 -14.05
C LYS A 16 6.05 -18.22 -15.07
N GLU A 17 5.05 -19.01 -14.66
CA GLU A 17 4.31 -19.89 -15.55
C GLU A 17 3.34 -19.10 -16.45
N SER A 18 2.57 -18.19 -15.87
CA SER A 18 1.47 -17.49 -16.57
C SER A 18 1.91 -16.21 -17.29
N PHE A 19 2.95 -15.54 -16.77
CA PHE A 19 3.49 -14.28 -17.28
C PHE A 19 5.02 -14.35 -17.43
N PRO A 20 5.56 -15.22 -18.31
CA PRO A 20 7.01 -15.38 -18.48
C PRO A 20 7.71 -14.13 -19.03
N TRP A 21 6.95 -13.17 -19.55
CA TRP A 21 7.42 -11.87 -20.07
C TRP A 21 7.28 -10.75 -19.03
N CYS A 22 6.91 -11.08 -17.79
CA CYS A 22 6.71 -10.10 -16.74
C CYS A 22 7.99 -9.30 -16.45
N HIS A 23 7.86 -7.99 -16.23
CA HIS A 23 8.97 -7.15 -15.80
C HIS A 23 9.28 -7.25 -14.29
N LEU A 24 8.41 -7.91 -13.52
CA LEU A 24 8.66 -8.14 -12.10
C LEU A 24 9.77 -9.18 -11.93
N SER A 25 10.74 -8.88 -11.08
CA SER A 25 11.84 -9.79 -10.75
C SER A 25 11.49 -10.82 -9.67
N GLY A 26 10.25 -10.80 -9.16
CA GLY A 26 9.73 -11.66 -8.10
C GLY A 26 8.27 -11.30 -7.78
N PRO A 27 7.72 -11.79 -6.65
CA PRO A 27 6.39 -11.43 -6.20
C PRO A 27 6.16 -9.92 -6.13
N ALA A 28 4.97 -9.47 -6.52
CA ALA A 28 4.56 -8.09 -6.38
C ALA A 28 4.53 -7.67 -4.91
N ASN A 29 5.15 -6.53 -4.62
CA ASN A 29 5.14 -5.89 -3.30
C ASN A 29 4.15 -4.70 -3.23
N VAL A 30 3.60 -4.28 -4.37
CA VAL A 30 2.59 -3.24 -4.49
C VAL A 30 1.43 -3.79 -5.31
N LEU A 31 0.24 -3.76 -4.72
CA LEU A 31 -1.00 -4.21 -5.37
C LEU A 31 -1.87 -2.99 -5.66
N ILE A 32 -2.12 -2.73 -6.95
CA ILE A 32 -3.03 -1.67 -7.38
C ILE A 32 -4.38 -2.30 -7.68
N PHE A 33 -5.39 -1.90 -6.92
CA PHE A 33 -6.75 -2.41 -7.06
C PHE A 33 -7.54 -1.61 -8.09
N PRO A 34 -8.47 -2.26 -8.82
CA PRO A 34 -9.25 -1.60 -9.87
C PRO A 34 -10.23 -0.56 -9.31
N GLU A 35 -10.68 -0.71 -8.06
CA GLU A 35 -11.60 0.21 -7.41
C GLU A 35 -11.54 0.13 -5.87
N LEU A 36 -12.23 1.07 -5.21
CA LEU A 36 -12.12 1.27 -3.76
C LEU A 36 -12.69 0.12 -2.92
N GLN A 37 -13.75 -0.56 -3.36
CA GLN A 37 -14.38 -1.66 -2.64
C GLN A 37 -13.44 -2.87 -2.56
N SER A 38 -12.82 -3.27 -3.67
CA SER A 38 -11.86 -4.38 -3.73
C SER A 38 -10.62 -4.08 -2.90
N ALA A 39 -10.10 -2.85 -2.97
CA ALA A 39 -9.04 -2.39 -2.08
C ALA A 39 -9.45 -2.51 -0.60
N ASN A 40 -10.60 -1.94 -0.24
CA ASN A 40 -11.11 -1.89 1.13
C ASN A 40 -11.40 -3.28 1.72
N ILE A 41 -11.97 -4.18 0.90
CA ILE A 41 -12.24 -5.56 1.29
C ILE A 41 -10.91 -6.29 1.49
N ALA A 42 -10.00 -6.23 0.50
CA ALA A 42 -8.74 -6.96 0.55
C ALA A 42 -7.88 -6.55 1.74
N TYR A 43 -7.63 -5.25 1.96
CA TYR A 43 -6.75 -4.84 3.07
C TYR A 43 -7.37 -5.16 4.44
N LYS A 44 -8.69 -5.04 4.61
CA LYS A 44 -9.36 -5.41 5.87
C LYS A 44 -9.34 -6.91 6.12
N LEU A 45 -9.47 -7.74 5.09
CA LEU A 45 -9.33 -9.18 5.21
C LEU A 45 -7.90 -9.56 5.62
N ILE A 46 -6.89 -8.99 4.97
CA ILE A 46 -5.48 -9.22 5.30
C ILE A 46 -5.18 -8.77 6.74
N TRP A 47 -5.63 -7.58 7.13
CA TRP A 47 -5.47 -7.07 8.49
C TRP A 47 -6.13 -7.97 9.54
N ARG A 48 -7.40 -8.34 9.33
CA ARG A 48 -8.20 -9.05 10.35
C ARG A 48 -7.97 -10.55 10.39
N LEU A 49 -7.67 -11.19 9.26
CA LEU A 49 -7.55 -12.64 9.15
C LEU A 49 -6.09 -13.12 9.09
N ALA A 50 -5.20 -12.38 8.41
CA ALA A 50 -3.81 -12.78 8.27
C ALA A 50 -2.92 -12.28 9.42
N GLY A 51 -3.48 -11.50 10.36
CA GLY A 51 -2.73 -10.91 11.48
C GLY A 51 -1.69 -9.88 11.03
N ALA A 52 -1.83 -9.35 9.81
CA ALA A 52 -0.96 -8.31 9.30
C ALA A 52 -1.23 -6.98 10.00
N GLU A 53 -0.20 -6.17 10.20
CA GLU A 53 -0.36 -4.80 10.67
C GLU A 53 -0.75 -3.89 9.49
N ALA A 54 -1.74 -3.03 9.70
CA ALA A 54 -2.18 -2.06 8.70
C ALA A 54 -1.87 -0.64 9.19
N VAL A 55 -1.07 0.10 8.43
CA VAL A 55 -0.76 1.52 8.70
C VAL A 55 -1.40 2.37 7.62
N GLY A 56 -2.29 3.29 7.99
CA GLY A 56 -2.96 4.17 7.03
C GLY A 56 -4.34 4.66 7.50
N PRO A 57 -5.09 5.33 6.60
CA PRO A 57 -4.77 5.57 5.19
C PRO A 57 -3.70 6.66 4.97
N VAL A 58 -2.74 6.39 4.09
CA VAL A 58 -1.75 7.39 3.62
C VAL A 58 -2.29 8.05 2.36
N LEU A 59 -2.36 9.38 2.35
CA LEU A 59 -2.80 10.16 1.19
C LEU A 59 -1.60 10.55 0.32
N LEU A 60 -1.73 10.33 -0.98
CA LEU A 60 -0.71 10.64 -1.98
C LEU A 60 -1.17 11.77 -2.92
N GLY A 61 -0.22 12.51 -3.50
CA GLY A 61 -0.49 13.54 -4.51
C GLY A 61 -0.94 14.90 -3.98
N MET A 62 -0.88 15.13 -2.67
CA MET A 62 -1.22 16.40 -2.05
C MET A 62 -0.07 17.42 -2.20
N ARG A 63 -0.38 18.73 -2.32
CA ARG A 63 0.63 19.80 -2.41
C ARG A 63 1.49 19.94 -1.14
N LYS A 64 0.94 19.55 0.01
CA LYS A 64 1.65 19.46 1.29
C LYS A 64 1.25 18.14 1.96
N PRO A 65 2.10 17.54 2.79
CA PRO A 65 1.78 16.31 3.52
C PRO A 65 0.59 16.55 4.44
N VAL A 66 -0.49 15.83 4.18
CA VAL A 66 -1.72 15.83 4.98
C VAL A 66 -2.26 14.42 4.91
N HIS A 67 -2.57 13.83 6.06
CA HIS A 67 -3.19 12.51 6.16
C HIS A 67 -4.43 12.57 7.04
N VAL A 68 -5.29 11.57 6.89
CA VAL A 68 -6.55 11.46 7.63
C VAL A 68 -6.50 10.18 8.46
N LEU A 69 -6.94 10.28 9.70
CA LEU A 69 -7.08 9.14 10.60
C LEU A 69 -8.53 8.66 10.62
N GLU A 70 -8.72 7.35 10.71
CA GLU A 70 -10.05 6.79 10.97
C GLU A 70 -10.47 7.04 12.41
N ARG A 71 -11.78 6.97 12.68
CA ARG A 71 -12.29 7.07 14.05
C ARG A 71 -12.02 5.75 14.78
N GLY A 72 -11.53 5.85 16.02
CA GLY A 72 -11.27 4.67 16.86
C GLY A 72 -9.95 3.97 16.56
N VAL A 73 -8.99 4.66 15.94
CA VAL A 73 -7.60 4.18 15.80
C VAL A 73 -6.88 4.21 17.15
N GLU A 74 -5.86 3.36 17.29
CA GLU A 74 -5.03 3.28 18.48
C GLU A 74 -4.03 4.45 18.52
N VAL A 75 -3.50 4.74 19.72
CA VAL A 75 -2.49 5.81 19.87
C VAL A 75 -1.25 5.53 19.01
N SER A 76 -0.86 4.27 18.86
CA SER A 76 0.24 3.85 17.99
C SER A 76 0.02 4.28 16.53
N ASP A 77 -1.21 4.18 16.02
CA ASP A 77 -1.53 4.54 14.64
C ASP A 77 -1.36 6.05 14.43
N ILE A 78 -1.75 6.86 15.42
CA ILE A 78 -1.57 8.31 15.40
C ILE A 78 -0.07 8.66 15.33
N VAL A 79 0.76 8.00 16.15
CA VAL A 79 2.22 8.22 16.16
C VAL A 79 2.84 7.80 14.83
N ASN A 80 2.46 6.63 14.31
CA ASN A 80 2.96 6.11 13.04
C ASN A 80 2.61 7.06 11.88
N MET A 81 1.36 7.53 11.81
CA MET A 81 0.93 8.46 10.76
C MET A 81 1.56 9.84 10.89
N ALA A 82 1.83 10.32 12.11
CA ALA A 82 2.57 11.56 12.32
C ALA A 82 4.02 11.42 11.84
N ALA A 83 4.67 10.28 12.11
CA ALA A 83 6.03 10.01 11.63
C ALA A 83 6.09 9.97 10.09
N ILE A 84 5.14 9.29 9.44
CA ILE A 84 5.03 9.27 7.97
C ILE A 84 4.86 10.69 7.42
N CYS A 85 3.96 11.50 8.00
CA CYS A 85 3.73 12.87 7.56
C CYS A 85 4.99 13.75 7.64
N VAL A 86 5.82 13.55 8.68
CA VAL A 86 7.10 14.26 8.84
C VAL A 86 8.09 13.86 7.74
N VAL A 87 8.21 12.56 7.45
CA VAL A 87 9.09 12.06 6.38
C VAL A 87 8.64 12.63 5.03
N ASP A 88 7.34 12.57 4.72
CA ASP A 88 6.78 13.14 3.49
C ASP A 88 7.09 14.64 3.35
N ALA A 89 7.11 15.39 4.46
CA ALA A 89 7.46 16.81 4.46
C ALA A 89 8.93 17.05 4.11
N GLN A 90 9.82 16.24 4.67
CA GLN A 90 11.25 16.32 4.43
C GLN A 90 11.61 15.95 2.98
N GLU A 91 11.01 14.88 2.45
CA GLU A 91 11.19 14.45 1.07
C GLU A 91 10.69 15.52 0.09
N LEU A 92 9.52 16.13 0.36
CA LEU A 92 8.99 17.20 -0.47
C LEU A 92 9.91 18.44 -0.46
N GLU A 93 10.47 18.80 0.69
CA GLU A 93 11.43 19.91 0.79
C GLU A 93 12.71 19.61 0.02
N SER A 94 13.26 18.39 0.14
CA SER A 94 14.45 17.96 -0.60
C SER A 94 14.24 17.89 -2.11
N ALA A 95 13.03 17.58 -2.58
CA ALA A 95 12.71 17.54 -4.01
C ALA A 95 12.57 18.95 -4.63
N LEU A 96 12.36 19.97 -3.79
CA LEU A 96 12.22 21.38 -4.20
C LEU A 96 13.54 22.17 -4.13
N SER A 97 14.56 21.65 -3.43
CA SER A 97 15.91 22.23 -3.32
C SER A 97 16.85 21.77 -4.42
#